data_AF-A0A1F8N679-F1
#
_entry.id   AF-A0A1F8N679-F1
#
_cell.length_a   1.000
_cell.length_b   1.000
_cell.length_c   1.000
_cell.angle_alpha   90.00
_cell.angle_beta   90.00
_cell.angle_gamma   90.00
#
_symmetry.space_group_name_H-M   'P 1'
#
loop_
_entity.id
_entity.type
_entity.pdbx_description
1 polymer ?
#
loop_
_entity_poly.entity_id
_entity_poly.type
_entity_poly.pdbx_seq_one_letter_code
_entity_poly.pdbx_strand_id
1 'polypeptide(L)'
;MTWSNVQAIPIFAPCSEPYGDNWVEQILGTTLKPLHQQFTDSVRWLWATRYSGLYSNENPPVGCALPEEYQSDGRYRYIMVRASAEEAFQKKLQYRSIELASEAGCYTDPRGWVDYDVVADLGSNRYIREEATPEQRVQRAKLVAYFIDATVKLMLDMLAQDEKGRWRFELSTHEQNPKGSVFESVHHLFCNATCAPTTVLVSHKDNQLGIGTYWMEYWSTIAVEPDKDWRLEFPLKY
;
A
#
# COMPACT_ATOMS: atom_id res chain seq x y z
N MET A 1 -2.45 -8.51 27.02
CA MET A 1 -2.64 -8.91 25.61
C MET A 1 -1.46 -8.43 24.80
N THR A 2 -0.80 -9.34 24.09
CA THR A 2 0.38 -9.03 23.28
C THR A 2 -0.02 -8.36 21.97
N TRP A 3 0.55 -7.20 21.71
CA TRP A 3 0.48 -6.47 20.43
C TRP A 3 1.12 -7.26 19.26
N SER A 4 1.83 -8.35 19.57
CA SER A 4 2.82 -8.99 18.70
C SER A 4 2.29 -10.13 17.82
N ASN A 5 1.01 -10.51 17.89
CA ASN A 5 0.48 -11.51 16.95
C ASN A 5 0.09 -10.79 15.66
N VAL A 6 1.11 -10.58 14.83
CA VAL A 6 1.00 -9.89 13.56
C VAL A 6 1.52 -10.81 12.49
N GLN A 7 0.73 -10.91 11.43
CA GLN A 7 1.04 -11.79 10.32
C GLN A 7 0.94 -11.02 9.02
N ALA A 8 1.59 -11.55 7.99
CA ALA A 8 1.58 -11.02 6.66
C ALA A 8 1.28 -12.11 5.62
N ILE A 9 0.64 -11.72 4.52
CA ILE A 9 0.42 -12.60 3.37
C ILE A 9 0.64 -11.81 2.07
N PRO A 10 1.43 -12.35 1.12
CA PRO A 10 1.51 -11.81 -0.23
C PRO A 10 0.28 -12.22 -1.03
N ILE A 11 -0.33 -11.27 -1.74
CA ILE A 11 -1.41 -11.52 -2.70
C ILE A 11 -0.97 -11.02 -4.07
N PHE A 12 -0.63 -11.93 -4.96
CA PHE A 12 -0.15 -11.68 -6.31
C PHE A 12 -1.34 -11.49 -7.26
N ALA A 13 -1.34 -10.37 -7.99
CA ALA A 13 -2.35 -10.11 -9.01
C ALA A 13 -1.94 -10.76 -10.34
N PRO A 14 -2.89 -11.38 -11.08
CA PRO A 14 -2.69 -11.76 -12.47
C PRO A 14 -2.26 -10.57 -13.32
N CYS A 15 -1.61 -10.83 -14.45
CA CYS A 15 -1.29 -9.80 -15.45
C CYS A 15 -2.41 -9.57 -16.49
N SER A 16 -3.53 -10.27 -16.36
CA SER A 16 -4.71 -10.19 -17.23
C SER A 16 -5.81 -9.30 -16.66
N GLU A 17 -6.82 -8.98 -17.50
CA GLU A 17 -8.07 -8.38 -17.02
C GLU A 17 -8.76 -9.28 -15.97
N PRO A 18 -9.44 -8.70 -14.95
CA PRO A 18 -9.71 -7.27 -14.75
C PRO A 18 -8.57 -6.50 -14.07
N TYR A 19 -7.42 -7.14 -13.84
CA TYR A 19 -6.32 -6.56 -13.09
C TYR A 19 -5.46 -5.61 -13.92
N GLY A 20 -5.82 -5.16 -15.13
CA GLY A 20 -4.96 -4.35 -16.03
C GLY A 20 -4.10 -3.26 -15.35
N ASP A 21 -4.55 -2.01 -15.35
CA ASP A 21 -3.82 -0.91 -14.70
C ASP A 21 -4.20 -0.76 -13.21
N ASN A 22 -5.44 -1.08 -12.87
CA ASN A 22 -6.03 -0.91 -11.53
C ASN A 22 -5.94 -2.19 -10.69
N TRP A 23 -4.84 -2.95 -10.81
CA TRP A 23 -4.71 -4.25 -10.15
C TRP A 23 -4.76 -4.13 -8.61
N VAL A 24 -4.25 -3.02 -8.06
CA VAL A 24 -4.26 -2.81 -6.61
C VAL A 24 -5.69 -2.65 -6.13
N GLU A 25 -6.45 -1.77 -6.77
CA GLU A 25 -7.87 -1.52 -6.50
C GLU A 25 -8.69 -2.78 -6.65
N GLN A 26 -8.38 -3.63 -7.64
CA GLN A 26 -9.01 -4.95 -7.76
C GLN A 26 -8.76 -5.79 -6.51
N ILE A 27 -7.50 -6.00 -6.08
CA ILE A 27 -7.23 -6.81 -4.87
C ILE A 27 -7.88 -6.17 -3.64
N LEU A 28 -7.80 -4.84 -3.50
CA LEU A 28 -8.39 -4.15 -2.37
C LEU A 28 -9.91 -4.35 -2.33
N GLY A 29 -10.59 -4.25 -3.46
CA GLY A 29 -12.04 -4.37 -3.56
C GLY A 29 -12.56 -5.81 -3.48
N THR A 30 -11.86 -6.76 -4.10
CA THR A 30 -12.27 -8.18 -4.10
C THR A 30 -11.89 -8.90 -2.81
N THR A 31 -10.80 -8.49 -2.16
CA THR A 31 -10.24 -9.21 -1.01
C THR A 31 -10.30 -8.37 0.26
N LEU A 32 -9.66 -7.21 0.31
CA LEU A 32 -9.50 -6.47 1.57
C LEU A 32 -10.79 -5.80 2.04
N LYS A 33 -11.61 -5.26 1.14
CA LYS A 33 -12.88 -4.60 1.50
C LYS A 33 -13.86 -5.59 2.13
N PRO A 34 -14.12 -6.79 1.56
CA PRO A 34 -14.94 -7.81 2.21
C PRO A 34 -14.34 -8.31 3.54
N LEU A 35 -13.01 -8.51 3.62
CA LEU A 35 -12.36 -8.89 4.88
C LEU A 35 -12.56 -7.83 5.96
N HIS A 36 -12.36 -6.57 5.62
CA HIS A 36 -12.54 -5.47 6.56
C HIS A 36 -14.00 -5.41 7.06
N GLN A 37 -14.97 -5.49 6.16
CA GLN A 37 -16.40 -5.49 6.51
C GLN A 37 -16.80 -6.68 7.38
N GLN A 38 -16.29 -7.88 7.07
CA GLN A 38 -16.63 -9.10 7.80
C GLN A 38 -15.99 -9.17 9.20
N PHE A 39 -14.79 -8.60 9.36
CA PHE A 39 -14.01 -8.70 10.61
C PHE A 39 -13.75 -7.33 11.26
N THR A 40 -14.62 -6.33 11.02
CA THR A 40 -14.43 -4.94 11.49
C THR A 40 -14.13 -4.87 12.98
N ASP A 41 -14.87 -5.63 13.80
CA ASP A 41 -14.74 -5.60 15.26
C ASP A 41 -13.60 -6.49 15.80
N SER A 42 -13.08 -7.41 14.98
CA SER A 42 -12.08 -8.40 15.40
C SER A 42 -10.67 -8.08 14.91
N VAL A 43 -10.55 -7.28 13.85
CA VAL A 43 -9.27 -6.79 13.32
C VAL A 43 -8.88 -5.52 14.05
N ARG A 44 -7.78 -5.57 14.79
CA ARG A 44 -7.23 -4.40 15.51
C ARG A 44 -6.68 -3.38 14.54
N TRP A 45 -6.01 -3.85 13.50
CA TRP A 45 -5.51 -3.05 12.39
C TRP A 45 -5.16 -3.95 11.21
N LEU A 46 -5.23 -3.39 10.01
CA LEU A 46 -4.89 -4.02 8.74
C LEU A 46 -4.24 -2.97 7.84
N TRP A 47 -3.22 -3.38 7.09
CA TRP A 47 -2.78 -2.58 5.95
C TRP A 47 -2.31 -3.42 4.77
N ALA A 48 -2.08 -2.76 3.65
CA ALA A 48 -1.47 -3.33 2.46
C ALA A 48 -0.38 -2.41 1.89
N THR A 49 0.71 -3.00 1.39
CA THR A 49 1.73 -2.27 0.63
C THR A 49 1.94 -2.90 -0.73
N ARG A 50 2.03 -2.06 -1.77
CA ARG A 50 2.22 -2.45 -3.16
C ARG A 50 3.68 -2.81 -3.43
N TYR A 51 3.92 -3.89 -4.16
CA TYR A 51 5.22 -4.28 -4.70
C TYR A 51 5.12 -4.72 -6.16
N SER A 52 6.19 -4.46 -6.90
CA SER A 52 6.41 -4.98 -8.25
C SER A 52 7.90 -5.04 -8.52
N GLY A 53 8.33 -5.99 -9.34
CA GLY A 53 9.76 -6.16 -9.64
C GLY A 53 9.99 -7.11 -10.80
N LEU A 54 11.27 -7.27 -11.16
CA LEU A 54 11.71 -8.33 -12.06
C LEU A 54 11.70 -9.66 -11.31
N TYR A 55 11.16 -10.69 -11.95
CA TYR A 55 11.11 -12.04 -11.42
C TYR A 55 12.47 -12.71 -11.58
N SER A 56 12.89 -13.42 -10.53
CA SER A 56 14.10 -14.23 -10.49
C SER A 56 13.77 -15.59 -9.90
N ASN A 57 14.13 -16.66 -10.61
CA ASN A 57 14.00 -18.03 -10.08
C ASN A 57 14.94 -18.29 -8.91
N GLU A 58 16.09 -17.60 -8.87
CA GLU A 58 17.06 -17.72 -7.78
C GLU A 58 16.59 -17.00 -6.51
N ASN A 59 15.91 -15.86 -6.70
CA ASN A 59 15.41 -15.01 -5.63
C ASN A 59 13.94 -14.64 -5.87
N PRO A 60 13.02 -15.62 -5.73
CA PRO A 60 11.61 -15.37 -5.97
C PRO A 60 11.05 -14.33 -4.97
N PRO A 61 10.04 -13.54 -5.37
CA PRO A 61 9.41 -12.56 -4.49
C PRO A 61 8.95 -13.25 -3.21
N VAL A 62 9.34 -12.68 -2.07
CA VAL A 62 9.01 -13.20 -0.72
C VAL A 62 9.34 -14.69 -0.52
N GLY A 63 10.31 -15.21 -1.29
CA GLY A 63 10.70 -16.62 -1.26
C GLY A 63 9.65 -17.58 -1.83
N CYS A 64 8.66 -17.09 -2.59
CA CYS A 64 7.59 -17.88 -3.18
C CYS A 64 7.73 -17.94 -4.70
N ALA A 65 7.99 -19.12 -5.25
CA ALA A 65 7.94 -19.33 -6.69
C ALA A 65 6.55 -18.96 -7.23
N LEU A 66 6.52 -18.23 -8.33
CA LEU A 66 5.29 -17.68 -8.90
C LEU A 66 4.97 -18.39 -10.21
N PRO A 67 3.73 -18.87 -10.42
CA PRO A 67 3.32 -19.42 -11.72
C PRO A 67 3.49 -18.41 -12.85
N GLU A 68 3.75 -18.89 -14.08
CA GLU A 68 4.06 -18.03 -15.24
C GLU A 68 2.92 -17.07 -15.57
N GLU A 69 1.66 -17.46 -15.34
CA GLU A 69 0.47 -16.63 -15.63
C GLU A 69 0.34 -15.38 -14.73
N TYR A 70 1.08 -15.33 -13.62
CA TYR A 70 1.19 -14.14 -12.76
C TYR A 70 2.44 -13.31 -13.09
N GLN A 71 3.13 -13.65 -14.17
CA GLN A 71 4.27 -12.93 -14.69
C GLN A 71 3.92 -12.29 -16.04
N SER A 72 4.41 -11.08 -16.27
CA SER A 72 4.31 -10.41 -17.58
C SER A 72 5.63 -9.71 -17.87
N ASP A 73 6.24 -10.04 -19.01
CA ASP A 73 7.55 -9.56 -19.41
C ASP A 73 8.62 -9.78 -18.32
N GLY A 74 8.55 -10.94 -17.65
CA GLY A 74 9.43 -11.29 -16.54
C GLY A 74 9.24 -10.41 -15.30
N ARG A 75 8.09 -9.75 -15.13
CA ARG A 75 7.75 -8.93 -13.97
C ARG A 75 6.60 -9.54 -13.18
N TYR A 76 6.60 -9.29 -11.88
CA TYR A 76 5.51 -9.66 -10.98
C TYR A 76 4.89 -8.41 -10.32
N ARG A 77 3.68 -8.58 -9.77
CA ARG A 77 3.00 -7.57 -8.96
C ARG A 77 2.20 -8.21 -7.83
N TYR A 78 2.31 -7.66 -6.62
CA TYR A 78 1.57 -8.15 -5.46
C TYR A 78 1.35 -7.05 -4.43
N ILE A 79 0.36 -7.24 -3.55
CA ILE A 79 0.29 -6.51 -2.29
C ILE A 79 0.74 -7.40 -1.14
N MET A 80 1.46 -6.85 -0.18
CA MET A 80 1.68 -7.50 1.10
C MET A 80 0.63 -7.01 2.09
N VAL A 81 -0.32 -7.87 2.43
CA VAL A 81 -1.31 -7.60 3.47
C VAL A 81 -0.70 -7.93 4.82
N ARG A 82 -0.91 -7.06 5.81
CA ARG A 82 -0.48 -7.30 7.19
C ARG A 82 -1.63 -6.99 8.11
N ALA A 83 -1.83 -7.82 9.11
CA ALA A 83 -2.98 -7.70 10.00
C ALA A 83 -2.61 -8.12 11.42
N SER A 84 -3.28 -7.47 12.38
CA SER A 84 -3.43 -7.99 13.73
C SER A 84 -4.91 -8.14 14.03
N ALA A 85 -5.28 -9.32 14.52
CA ALA A 85 -6.64 -9.63 14.95
C ALA A 85 -6.62 -10.26 16.34
N GLU A 86 -7.79 -10.26 16.96
CA GLU A 86 -8.03 -11.06 18.16
C GLU A 86 -7.71 -12.53 17.91
N GLU A 87 -7.10 -13.19 18.90
CA GLU A 87 -6.60 -14.56 18.78
C GLU A 87 -7.67 -15.56 18.31
N ALA A 88 -8.90 -15.41 18.82
CA ALA A 88 -10.04 -16.24 18.43
C ALA A 88 -10.45 -16.10 16.96
N PHE A 89 -10.06 -15.02 16.28
CA PHE A 89 -10.43 -14.71 14.91
C PHE A 89 -9.26 -14.80 13.92
N GLN A 90 -8.01 -14.93 14.38
CA GLN A 90 -6.84 -14.99 13.51
C GLN A 90 -6.95 -16.06 12.43
N LYS A 91 -7.24 -17.31 12.80
CA LYS A 91 -7.41 -18.39 11.81
C LYS A 91 -8.53 -18.11 10.82
N LYS A 92 -9.66 -17.54 11.29
CA LYS A 92 -10.80 -17.21 10.42
C LYS A 92 -10.44 -16.13 9.40
N LEU A 93 -9.74 -15.08 9.86
CA LEU A 93 -9.22 -14.03 8.99
C LEU A 93 -8.28 -14.63 7.93
N GLN A 94 -7.37 -15.51 8.36
CA GLN A 94 -6.38 -16.12 7.47
C GLN A 94 -7.02 -16.98 6.38
N TYR A 95 -7.95 -17.87 6.76
CA TYR A 95 -8.65 -18.72 5.80
C TYR A 95 -9.47 -17.89 4.84
N ARG A 96 -10.23 -16.92 5.37
CA ARG A 96 -11.10 -16.09 4.54
C ARG A 96 -10.31 -15.21 3.57
N SER A 97 -9.12 -14.75 3.95
CA SER A 97 -8.29 -13.95 3.04
C SER A 97 -7.75 -14.77 1.87
N ILE A 98 -7.36 -16.02 2.13
CA ILE A 98 -6.89 -16.95 1.08
C ILE A 98 -8.05 -17.31 0.16
N GLU A 99 -9.21 -17.61 0.72
CA GLU A 99 -10.43 -17.91 -0.04
C GLU A 99 -10.82 -16.74 -0.96
N LEU A 100 -10.94 -15.53 -0.44
CA LEU A 100 -11.26 -14.33 -1.23
C LEU A 100 -10.22 -14.03 -2.30
N ALA A 101 -8.92 -14.16 -1.98
CA ALA A 101 -7.86 -13.98 -2.97
C ALA A 101 -7.98 -15.02 -4.09
N SER A 102 -8.23 -16.28 -3.75
CA SER A 102 -8.42 -17.35 -4.73
C SER A 102 -9.68 -17.16 -5.58
N GLU A 103 -10.81 -16.76 -4.98
CA GLU A 103 -12.06 -16.43 -5.68
C GLU A 103 -11.86 -15.28 -6.67
N ALA A 104 -11.01 -14.32 -6.32
CA ALA A 104 -10.65 -13.19 -7.17
C ALA A 104 -9.63 -13.57 -8.27
N GLY A 105 -9.16 -14.81 -8.32
CA GLY A 105 -8.14 -15.27 -9.25
C GLY A 105 -6.73 -14.76 -8.92
N CYS A 106 -6.48 -14.33 -7.69
CA CYS A 106 -5.14 -14.02 -7.20
C CYS A 106 -4.41 -15.27 -6.72
N TYR A 107 -3.08 -15.18 -6.71
CA TYR A 107 -2.23 -16.21 -6.13
C TYR A 107 -1.72 -15.76 -4.76
N THR A 108 -1.73 -16.68 -3.80
CA THR A 108 -1.10 -16.52 -2.50
C THR A 108 -0.11 -17.64 -2.28
N ASP A 109 0.93 -17.39 -1.48
CA ASP A 109 1.88 -18.42 -1.09
C ASP A 109 1.16 -19.64 -0.44
N PRO A 110 1.44 -20.88 -0.85
CA PRO A 110 0.85 -22.09 -0.25
C PRO A 110 1.14 -22.25 1.24
N ARG A 111 2.24 -21.65 1.73
CA ARG A 111 2.57 -21.58 3.17
C ARG A 111 1.57 -20.70 3.94
N GLY A 112 0.82 -19.85 3.22
CA GLY A 112 -0.19 -18.96 3.77
C GLY A 112 0.43 -17.75 4.45
N TRP A 113 -0.07 -17.47 5.65
CA TRP A 113 0.37 -16.31 6.44
C TRP A 113 1.70 -16.59 7.14
N VAL A 114 2.59 -15.60 7.11
CA VAL A 114 3.91 -15.64 7.78
C VAL A 114 3.93 -14.66 8.94
N ASP A 115 4.75 -14.94 9.95
CA ASP A 115 4.99 -14.02 11.06
C ASP A 115 5.65 -12.73 10.55
N TYR A 116 5.21 -11.60 11.09
CA TYR A 116 5.73 -10.29 10.72
C TYR A 116 6.15 -9.48 11.94
N ASP A 117 7.44 -9.14 12.01
CA ASP A 117 7.99 -8.33 13.09
C ASP A 117 7.65 -6.85 12.90
N VAL A 118 6.44 -6.49 13.34
CA VAL A 118 5.92 -5.13 13.28
C VAL A 118 6.80 -4.12 14.03
N VAL A 119 7.48 -4.54 15.10
CA VAL A 119 8.29 -3.63 15.92
C VAL A 119 9.62 -3.36 15.24
N ALA A 120 10.26 -4.40 14.70
CA ALA A 120 11.48 -4.23 13.92
C ALA A 120 11.24 -3.38 12.67
N ASP A 121 10.11 -3.52 11.99
CA ASP A 121 9.80 -2.72 10.80
C ASP A 121 9.42 -1.28 11.18
N LEU A 122 8.38 -1.11 12.02
CA LEU A 122 7.73 0.19 12.25
C LEU A 122 8.30 0.98 13.44
N GLY A 123 8.99 0.29 14.34
CA GLY A 123 9.74 0.88 15.43
C GLY A 123 11.21 1.15 15.08
N SER A 124 11.62 0.90 13.83
CA SER A 124 13.00 1.09 13.39
C SER A 124 13.46 2.56 13.44
N ASN A 125 14.78 2.75 13.32
CA ASN A 125 15.42 4.07 13.27
C ASN A 125 15.09 4.85 11.99
N ARG A 126 14.38 4.26 11.02
CA ARG A 126 13.94 5.02 9.83
C ARG A 126 12.94 6.13 10.18
N TYR A 127 12.29 6.02 11.33
CA TYR A 127 11.32 6.99 11.82
C TYR A 127 11.89 7.99 12.84
N ILE A 128 13.02 7.68 13.49
CA ILE A 128 13.67 8.53 14.50
C ILE A 128 15.19 8.35 14.43
N ARG A 129 15.93 9.46 14.49
CA ARG A 129 17.40 9.48 14.45
C ARG A 129 18.07 9.13 15.79
N GLU A 130 17.35 9.20 16.90
CA GLU A 130 17.86 8.91 18.25
C GLU A 130 17.71 7.44 18.65
N GLU A 131 18.57 6.95 19.55
CA GLU A 131 18.45 5.61 20.11
C GLU A 131 17.21 5.49 21.00
N ALA A 132 16.15 4.89 20.46
CA ALA A 132 14.90 4.64 21.18
C ALA A 132 14.98 3.36 22.02
N THR A 133 14.45 3.41 23.25
CA THR A 133 14.29 2.21 24.11
C THR A 133 13.33 1.20 23.48
N PRO A 134 13.37 -0.09 23.86
CA PRO A 134 12.45 -1.10 23.35
C PRO A 134 10.97 -0.70 23.48
N GLU A 135 10.58 -0.11 24.61
CA GLU A 135 9.21 0.34 24.87
C GLU A 135 8.81 1.49 23.93
N GLN A 136 9.71 2.44 23.69
CA GLN A 136 9.48 3.54 22.75
C GLN A 136 9.30 3.02 21.31
N ARG A 137 10.08 2.00 20.91
CA ARG A 137 9.93 1.36 19.59
C ARG A 137 8.58 0.68 19.45
N VAL A 138 8.11 -0.02 20.48
CA VAL A 138 6.77 -0.62 20.51
C VAL A 138 5.69 0.45 20.39
N GLN A 139 5.76 1.53 21.18
CA GLN A 139 4.78 2.60 21.10
C GLN A 139 4.76 3.29 19.74
N ARG A 140 5.93 3.48 19.13
CA ARG A 140 6.04 4.02 17.77
C ARG A 140 5.41 3.10 16.74
N ALA A 141 5.74 1.81 16.79
CA ALA A 141 5.17 0.82 15.89
C ALA A 141 3.63 0.83 15.97
N LYS A 142 3.06 1.02 17.17
CA LYS A 142 1.61 1.20 17.37
C LYS A 142 1.05 2.40 16.64
N LEU A 143 1.67 3.57 16.82
CA LEU A 143 1.21 4.82 16.20
C LEU A 143 1.26 4.73 14.66
N VAL A 144 2.36 4.20 14.13
CA VAL A 144 2.54 4.03 12.68
C VAL A 144 1.55 2.99 12.13
N ALA A 145 1.36 1.87 12.82
CA ALA A 145 0.35 0.85 12.49
C ALA A 145 -1.04 1.45 12.36
N TYR A 146 -1.49 2.20 13.37
CA TYR A 146 -2.82 2.81 13.37
C TYR A 146 -2.98 3.92 12.34
N PHE A 147 -1.94 4.71 12.09
CA PHE A 147 -1.97 5.73 11.05
C PHE A 147 -2.18 5.13 9.65
N ILE A 148 -1.43 4.08 9.32
CA ILE A 148 -1.54 3.41 8.02
C ILE A 148 -2.84 2.60 7.94
N ASP A 149 -3.28 1.96 9.02
CA ASP A 149 -4.59 1.30 9.09
C ASP A 149 -5.75 2.25 8.78
N ALA A 150 -5.76 3.44 9.39
CA ALA A 150 -6.76 4.46 9.10
C ALA A 150 -6.72 4.89 7.63
N THR A 151 -5.52 5.03 7.05
CA THR A 151 -5.36 5.36 5.63
C THR A 151 -5.92 4.26 4.73
N VAL A 152 -5.63 3.00 5.03
CA VAL A 152 -6.14 1.85 4.27
C VAL A 152 -7.65 1.74 4.40
N LYS A 153 -8.22 1.93 5.59
CA LYS A 153 -9.68 1.92 5.80
C LYS A 153 -10.38 3.00 4.97
N LEU A 154 -9.81 4.21 4.89
CA LEU A 154 -10.30 5.26 3.99
C LEU A 154 -10.19 4.86 2.52
N MET A 155 -9.08 4.25 2.10
CA MET A 155 -8.95 3.71 0.74
C MET A 155 -10.04 2.67 0.46
N LEU A 156 -10.31 1.75 1.38
CA LEU A 156 -11.35 0.73 1.22
C LEU A 156 -12.76 1.34 1.16
N ASP A 157 -13.03 2.37 1.96
CA ASP A 157 -14.30 3.10 1.95
C ASP A 157 -14.56 3.70 0.56
N MET A 158 -13.57 4.40 0.01
CA MET A 158 -13.61 5.07 -1.30
C MET A 158 -13.62 4.14 -2.53
N LEU A 159 -13.56 2.82 -2.36
CA LEU A 159 -13.63 1.89 -3.49
C LEU A 159 -15.07 1.72 -3.98
N ALA A 160 -15.27 1.94 -5.28
CA ALA A 160 -16.52 1.70 -5.98
C ALA A 160 -16.29 0.82 -7.22
N GLN A 161 -17.33 0.14 -7.68
CA GLN A 161 -17.28 -0.61 -8.93
C GLN A 161 -17.76 0.27 -10.09
N ASP A 162 -17.10 0.14 -11.25
CA ASP A 162 -17.60 0.71 -12.51
C ASP A 162 -18.73 -0.15 -13.12
N GLU A 163 -19.28 0.28 -14.26
CA GLU A 163 -20.35 -0.43 -14.98
C GLU A 163 -19.96 -1.84 -15.43
N LYS A 164 -18.67 -2.15 -15.49
CA LYS A 164 -18.11 -3.46 -15.85
C LYS A 164 -17.75 -4.29 -14.60
N GLY A 165 -18.09 -3.82 -13.40
CA GLY A 165 -17.78 -4.47 -12.13
C GLY A 165 -16.33 -4.32 -11.67
N ARG A 166 -15.51 -3.48 -12.32
CA ARG A 166 -14.10 -3.29 -11.95
C ARG A 166 -14.01 -2.29 -10.81
N TRP A 167 -13.19 -2.61 -9.82
CA TRP A 167 -12.93 -1.71 -8.70
C TRP A 167 -12.07 -0.52 -9.10
N ARG A 168 -12.44 0.66 -8.62
CA ARG A 168 -11.68 1.90 -8.73
C ARG A 168 -11.97 2.79 -7.53
N PHE A 169 -11.09 3.73 -7.24
CA PHE A 169 -11.43 4.79 -6.30
C PHE A 169 -12.51 5.69 -6.87
N GLU A 170 -13.39 6.18 -6.01
CA GLU A 170 -14.35 7.22 -6.32
C GLU A 170 -13.63 8.47 -6.84
N LEU A 171 -14.20 9.09 -7.87
CA LEU A 171 -13.72 10.35 -8.39
C LEU A 171 -14.25 11.48 -7.51
N SER A 172 -13.39 12.45 -7.21
CA SER A 172 -13.77 13.65 -6.49
C SER A 172 -13.81 14.85 -7.42
N THR A 173 -14.81 15.70 -7.26
CA THR A 173 -14.90 17.02 -7.93
C THR A 173 -14.58 18.16 -6.97
N HIS A 174 -14.12 17.85 -5.75
CA HIS A 174 -13.86 18.85 -4.72
C HIS A 174 -12.59 19.66 -5.04
N GLU A 175 -12.65 20.97 -4.85
CA GLU A 175 -11.59 21.92 -5.22
C GLU A 175 -10.24 21.60 -4.56
N GLN A 176 -10.29 21.15 -3.29
CA GLN A 176 -9.12 20.81 -2.48
C GLN A 176 -8.68 19.34 -2.61
N ASN A 177 -9.42 18.53 -3.38
CA ASN A 177 -9.05 17.14 -3.68
C ASN A 177 -9.61 16.75 -5.05
N PRO A 178 -9.19 17.42 -6.14
CA PRO A 178 -9.82 17.29 -7.45
C PRO A 178 -9.56 15.93 -8.11
N LYS A 179 -8.68 15.11 -7.52
CA LYS A 179 -8.35 13.76 -8.02
C LYS A 179 -8.86 12.64 -7.11
N GLY A 180 -9.50 12.98 -5.99
CA GLY A 180 -10.03 11.99 -5.04
C GLY A 180 -8.92 11.18 -4.37
N SER A 181 -7.74 11.76 -4.17
CA SER A 181 -6.63 11.08 -3.52
C SER A 181 -6.76 11.20 -2.00
N VAL A 182 -6.80 10.07 -1.30
CA VAL A 182 -6.71 10.03 0.18
C VAL A 182 -5.44 10.74 0.64
N PHE A 183 -4.34 10.57 -0.11
CA PHE A 183 -3.06 11.18 0.22
C PHE A 183 -3.07 12.69 0.07
N GLU A 184 -3.79 13.26 -0.90
CA GLU A 184 -3.89 14.72 -1.04
C GLU A 184 -4.59 15.31 0.21
N SER A 185 -5.71 14.74 0.63
CA SER A 185 -6.44 15.23 1.81
C SER A 185 -5.65 15.07 3.12
N VAL A 186 -5.03 13.91 3.35
CA VAL A 186 -4.18 13.67 4.53
C VAL A 186 -2.95 14.56 4.51
N HIS A 187 -2.37 14.80 3.33
CA HIS A 187 -1.26 15.73 3.15
C HIS A 187 -1.65 17.16 3.52
N HIS A 188 -2.80 17.66 3.04
CA HIS A 188 -3.29 18.99 3.41
C HIS A 188 -3.45 19.13 4.93
N LEU A 189 -4.06 18.15 5.58
CA LEU A 189 -4.21 18.14 7.05
C LEU A 189 -2.86 18.12 7.76
N PHE A 190 -1.91 17.31 7.29
CA PHE A 190 -0.55 17.25 7.84
C PHE A 190 0.16 18.60 7.69
N CYS A 191 0.14 19.21 6.52
CA CYS A 191 0.74 20.52 6.27
C CYS A 191 0.12 21.60 7.16
N ASN A 192 -1.21 21.62 7.32
CA ASN A 192 -1.90 22.57 8.20
C ASN A 192 -1.54 22.37 9.68
N ALA A 193 -1.42 21.12 10.13
CA ALA A 193 -1.13 20.81 11.52
C ALA A 193 0.34 21.07 11.90
N THR A 194 1.26 20.91 10.96
CA THR A 194 2.71 20.96 11.24
C THR A 194 3.40 22.19 10.70
N CYS A 195 2.73 22.98 9.85
CA CYS A 195 3.32 24.03 9.02
C CYS A 195 4.51 23.54 8.17
N ALA A 196 4.64 22.22 7.96
CA ALA A 196 5.73 21.64 7.19
C ALA A 196 5.36 21.64 5.69
N PRO A 197 6.05 22.43 4.85
CA PRO A 197 5.86 22.34 3.41
C PRO A 197 6.39 20.99 2.92
N THR A 198 5.60 20.29 2.12
CA THR A 198 6.01 19.00 1.55
C THR A 198 6.10 19.13 0.03
N THR A 199 7.27 18.79 -0.51
CA THR A 199 7.50 18.80 -1.96
C THR A 199 6.84 17.59 -2.60
N VAL A 200 5.84 17.85 -3.45
CA VAL A 200 5.24 16.83 -4.32
C VAL A 200 5.96 16.84 -5.66
N LEU A 201 6.25 15.64 -6.17
CA LEU A 201 6.75 15.44 -7.52
C LEU A 201 5.56 15.24 -8.43
N VAL A 202 5.46 16.08 -9.45
CA VAL A 202 4.45 15.95 -10.49
C VAL A 202 5.17 15.58 -11.78
N SER A 203 4.89 14.39 -12.30
CA SER A 203 5.39 13.93 -13.60
C SER A 203 4.22 13.83 -14.57
N HIS A 204 4.39 14.35 -15.78
CA HIS A 204 3.40 14.19 -16.84
C HIS A 204 4.06 13.51 -18.04
N LYS A 205 3.52 12.36 -18.46
CA LYS A 205 4.01 11.60 -19.61
C LYS A 205 2.85 10.96 -20.34
N ASP A 206 2.77 11.12 -21.66
CA ASP A 206 1.75 10.48 -22.52
C ASP A 206 0.30 10.67 -22.02
N ASN A 207 -0.07 11.90 -21.61
CA ASN A 207 -1.34 12.24 -20.95
C ASN A 207 -1.61 11.54 -19.61
N GLN A 208 -0.61 10.90 -19.01
CA GLN A 208 -0.68 10.35 -17.67
C GLN A 208 0.01 11.27 -16.67
N LEU A 209 -0.68 11.56 -15.57
CA LEU A 209 -0.15 12.34 -14.46
C LEU A 209 0.29 11.39 -13.34
N GLY A 210 1.60 11.29 -13.13
CA GLY A 210 2.18 10.66 -11.94
C GLY A 210 2.35 11.68 -10.82
N ILE A 211 1.90 11.34 -9.62
CA ILE A 211 2.13 12.13 -8.41
C ILE A 211 2.98 11.30 -7.47
N GLY A 212 4.09 11.86 -7.01
CA GLY A 212 4.99 11.25 -6.05
C GLY A 212 5.41 12.23 -4.96
N THR A 213 6.17 11.74 -3.98
CA THR A 213 6.84 12.56 -2.98
C THR A 213 8.35 12.38 -3.12
N TYR A 214 9.13 13.42 -2.83
CA TYR A 214 10.57 13.38 -3.00
C TYR A 214 11.27 12.40 -2.04
N TRP A 215 12.06 11.45 -2.58
CA TRP A 215 13.05 10.66 -1.87
C TRP A 215 14.33 10.60 -2.73
N MET A 216 15.38 11.36 -2.40
CA MET A 216 16.81 10.98 -2.51
C MET A 216 17.71 12.13 -2.03
N GLU A 217 18.72 11.84 -1.21
CA GLU A 217 19.86 12.75 -1.00
C GLU A 217 20.79 12.67 -2.24
N TYR A 218 21.43 13.79 -2.58
CA TYR A 218 22.37 14.04 -3.70
C TYR A 218 21.75 14.44 -5.06
N TRP A 219 21.78 15.75 -5.33
CA TRP A 219 21.78 16.29 -6.68
C TRP A 219 23.20 16.67 -7.06
N SER A 220 23.72 16.11 -8.15
CA SER A 220 24.50 16.91 -9.09
C SER A 220 23.50 17.67 -9.96
N THR A 221 23.70 18.97 -10.10
CA THR A 221 22.97 19.84 -11.03
C THR A 221 23.01 19.23 -12.44
N ILE A 222 21.90 18.69 -12.92
CA ILE A 222 21.72 18.32 -14.32
C ILE A 222 21.24 19.58 -15.05
N ALA A 223 22.05 20.09 -15.97
CA ALA A 223 21.65 21.16 -16.88
C ALA A 223 20.47 20.69 -17.73
N VAL A 224 19.39 21.45 -17.72
CA VAL A 224 18.15 21.12 -18.45
C VAL A 224 18.27 21.64 -19.89
N GLU A 225 18.21 20.73 -20.86
CA GLU A 225 18.03 21.05 -22.28
C GLU A 225 16.52 21.23 -22.57
N PRO A 226 16.08 22.35 -23.16
CA PRO A 226 14.65 22.70 -23.29
C PRO A 226 13.81 21.78 -24.19
N ASP A 227 14.41 20.82 -24.87
CA ASP A 227 13.73 19.98 -25.89
C ASP A 227 13.49 18.52 -25.46
N LYS A 228 13.57 18.21 -24.15
CA LYS A 228 13.28 16.88 -23.58
C LYS A 228 12.36 16.99 -22.37
N ASP A 229 11.57 15.93 -22.13
CA ASP A 229 10.70 15.69 -20.98
C ASP A 229 11.06 16.52 -19.73
N TRP A 230 10.15 17.39 -19.30
CA TRP A 230 10.39 18.27 -18.16
C TRP A 230 9.81 17.70 -16.85
N ARG A 231 10.52 17.94 -15.75
CA ARG A 231 10.08 17.68 -14.38
C ARG A 231 10.01 19.02 -13.65
N LEU A 232 8.84 19.39 -13.18
CA LEU A 232 8.63 20.60 -12.38
C LEU A 232 8.51 20.23 -10.91
N GLU A 233 9.33 20.86 -10.07
CA GLU A 233 9.30 20.71 -8.62
C GLU A 233 8.81 22.03 -8.01
N PHE A 234 7.69 21.96 -7.28
CA PHE A 234 7.17 23.13 -6.57
C PHE A 234 7.12 22.82 -5.07
N PRO A 235 7.77 23.63 -4.22
CA PRO A 235 7.42 23.65 -2.81
C PRO A 235 6.03 24.28 -2.69
N LEU A 236 5.01 23.47 -2.43
CA LEU A 236 3.68 23.98 -2.13
C LEU A 236 3.67 24.42 -0.67
N LYS A 237 3.65 25.73 -0.46
CA LYS A 237 3.17 26.34 0.78
C LYS A 237 1.66 26.51 0.62
N TYR A 238 0.90 25.80 1.44
CA TYR A 238 -0.53 26.07 1.64
C TYR A 238 -0.69 27.03 2.82
#